data_AF-W8VWS5-F1
#
_entry.id   AF-W8VWS5-F1
#
_cell.length_a   1.000
_cell.length_b   1.000
_cell.length_c   1.000
_cell.angle_alpha   90.00
_cell.angle_beta   90.00
_cell.angle_gamma   90.00
#
_symmetry.space_group_name_H-M   'P 1'
#
loop_
_entity.id
_entity.type
_entity.pdbx_description
1 polymer ?
#
loop_
_entity_poly.entity_id
_entity_poly.type
_entity_poly.pdbx_seq_one_letter_code
_entity_poly.pdbx_strand_id
1 'polypeptide(L)'
;MKNLRALDLDGNLIHIDMVDKNQKSIYTCCNCNEQLIAKKGKVVSHHFAHKHEGNCSYESYLHKVSKIHFFNSYRQCLSKKEPFYIEYLVDMTCFSCAHHDISCKTHHVTKKFDLTKVFDIVQIEKGIQGSIADILLSSSRKPNEYLALEFAVTHKCDDTKINKGFRIVEVNLSDEADLSFINSRRMKLKNENLYFYNFQAKETSKKIYNPKYCFRKFGFFRVFEDNSYSTAVSKMSEIESLITDKNLKHYKVYDRRLGFTEVSEKFKSLVSSFGKTDSSFKNCVACRFAFKKTYDGYWCNKHKKTIESLNEANSCSNFWLIN
;
A
#
# COMPACT_ATOMS: atom_id res chain seq x y z
N MET A 1 -33.07 -2.86 10.89
CA MET A 1 -32.37 -2.53 9.63
C MET A 1 -33.38 -1.97 8.64
N LYS A 2 -32.97 -1.12 7.69
CA LYS A 2 -33.88 -0.32 6.86
C LYS A 2 -33.58 -0.49 5.38
N ASN A 3 -34.62 -0.58 4.56
CA ASN A 3 -34.49 -0.68 3.11
C ASN A 3 -34.32 0.74 2.54
N LEU A 4 -33.18 1.05 1.95
CA LEU A 4 -32.92 2.35 1.34
C LEU A 4 -33.26 2.38 -0.15
N ARG A 5 -33.47 1.21 -0.75
CA ARG A 5 -33.80 1.05 -2.18
C ARG A 5 -35.07 0.25 -2.42
N ALA A 6 -35.72 0.54 -3.54
CA ALA A 6 -36.90 -0.17 -4.03
C ALA A 6 -36.92 -0.15 -5.56
N LEU A 7 -37.74 -1.01 -6.17
CA LEU A 7 -38.04 -0.92 -7.59
C LEU A 7 -39.19 0.07 -7.81
N ASP A 8 -39.07 0.93 -8.81
CA ASP A 8 -40.18 1.73 -9.31
C ASP A 8 -41.07 0.93 -10.28
N LEU A 9 -42.07 1.59 -10.87
CA LEU A 9 -43.02 0.97 -11.81
C LEU A 9 -42.34 0.42 -13.07
N ASP A 10 -41.22 1.01 -13.48
CA ASP A 10 -40.44 0.61 -14.65
C ASP A 10 -39.41 -0.49 -14.30
N GLY A 11 -39.36 -0.92 -13.03
CA GLY A 11 -38.41 -1.91 -12.54
C GLY A 11 -37.01 -1.35 -12.29
N ASN A 12 -36.84 -0.02 -12.25
CA ASN A 12 -35.56 0.60 -11.92
C ASN A 12 -35.34 0.61 -10.41
N LEU A 13 -34.11 0.28 -10.00
CA LEU A 13 -33.71 0.36 -8.60
C LEU A 13 -33.44 1.81 -8.21
N ILE A 14 -34.30 2.38 -7.36
CA ILE A 14 -34.22 3.77 -6.90
C ILE A 14 -33.84 3.85 -5.42
N HIS A 15 -33.19 4.94 -5.03
CA HIS A 15 -32.85 5.26 -3.64
C HIS A 15 -33.94 6.14 -3.01
N ILE A 16 -34.21 5.97 -1.72
CA ILE A 16 -35.23 6.72 -0.98
C ILE A 16 -35.04 8.24 -1.03
N ASP A 17 -33.80 8.69 -1.20
CA ASP A 17 -33.49 10.11 -1.33
C ASP A 17 -34.02 10.72 -2.63
N MET A 18 -34.18 9.91 -3.69
CA MET A 18 -34.73 10.34 -4.98
C MET A 18 -36.26 10.39 -4.99
N VAL A 19 -36.93 9.84 -3.98
CA VAL A 19 -38.40 9.80 -3.91
C VAL A 19 -38.96 11.13 -3.38
N ASP A 20 -39.88 11.75 -4.11
CA ASP A 20 -40.70 12.83 -3.54
C ASP A 20 -41.76 12.25 -2.60
N LYS A 21 -41.90 12.85 -1.40
CA LYS A 21 -42.91 12.49 -0.41
C LYS A 21 -44.35 12.68 -0.95
N ASN A 22 -44.55 13.62 -1.86
CA ASN A 22 -45.86 13.94 -2.42
C ASN A 22 -46.23 13.04 -3.61
N GLN A 23 -45.27 12.29 -4.14
CA GLN A 23 -45.48 11.42 -5.28
C GLN A 23 -46.07 10.08 -4.82
N LYS A 24 -47.32 9.83 -5.20
CA LYS A 24 -47.98 8.53 -5.00
C LYS A 24 -47.53 7.54 -6.08
N SER A 25 -46.27 7.11 -5.99
CA SER A 25 -45.76 6.00 -6.80
C SER A 25 -45.88 4.69 -6.04
N ILE A 26 -46.10 3.60 -6.79
CA ILE A 26 -46.05 2.24 -6.27
C ILE A 26 -44.58 1.81 -6.34
N TYR A 27 -44.03 1.40 -5.21
CA TYR A 27 -42.69 0.84 -5.11
C TYR A 27 -42.80 -0.62 -4.71
N THR A 28 -41.92 -1.47 -5.21
CA THR A 28 -41.90 -2.89 -4.85
C THR A 28 -40.54 -3.31 -4.31
N CYS A 29 -40.55 -4.28 -3.41
CA CYS A 29 -39.34 -4.89 -2.87
C CYS A 29 -38.67 -5.73 -3.96
N CYS A 30 -37.37 -5.53 -4.21
CA CYS A 30 -36.67 -6.30 -5.25
C CYS A 30 -36.49 -7.79 -4.90
N ASN A 31 -36.77 -8.18 -3.65
CA ASN A 31 -36.66 -9.56 -3.18
C ASN A 31 -38.01 -10.29 -3.19
N CYS A 32 -39.01 -9.79 -2.47
CA CYS A 32 -40.33 -10.45 -2.37
C CYS A 32 -41.38 -9.93 -3.35
N ASN A 33 -41.08 -8.86 -4.12
CA ASN A 33 -41.99 -8.17 -5.04
C ASN A 33 -43.24 -7.53 -4.38
N GLU A 34 -43.35 -7.54 -3.06
CA GLU A 34 -44.46 -6.90 -2.35
C GLU A 34 -44.34 -5.37 -2.35
N GLN A 35 -45.48 -4.70 -2.17
CA GLN A 35 -45.57 -3.24 -2.16
C GLN A 35 -44.85 -2.62 -0.96
N LEU A 36 -44.04 -1.61 -1.24
CA LEU A 36 -43.33 -0.78 -0.27
C LEU A 36 -43.95 0.62 -0.16
N ILE A 37 -43.81 1.22 1.02
CA ILE A 37 -44.17 2.60 1.34
C ILE A 37 -42.89 3.38 1.63
N ALA A 38 -42.71 4.52 0.96
CA ALA A 38 -41.64 5.46 1.27
C ALA A 38 -41.94 6.20 2.58
N LYS A 39 -41.12 5.96 3.62
CA LYS A 39 -41.20 6.63 4.92
C LYS A 39 -40.23 7.81 4.96
N LYS A 40 -40.71 9.01 4.59
CA LYS A 40 -39.96 10.28 4.66
C LYS A 40 -40.44 11.17 5.81
N GLY A 41 -40.14 10.74 7.04
CA GLY A 41 -40.44 11.46 8.28
C GLY A 41 -39.28 12.35 8.74
N LYS A 42 -39.55 13.28 9.67
CA LYS A 42 -38.52 14.18 10.23
C LYS A 42 -37.67 13.56 11.35
N VAL A 43 -38.16 12.49 11.98
CA VAL A 43 -37.58 11.91 13.21
C VAL A 43 -36.75 10.66 12.91
N VAL A 44 -37.20 9.84 11.97
CA VAL A 44 -36.62 8.53 11.66
C VAL A 44 -35.96 8.63 10.28
N SER A 45 -34.73 8.11 10.14
CA SER A 45 -34.04 8.14 8.84
C SER A 45 -34.91 7.54 7.73
N HIS A 46 -34.89 8.19 6.56
CA HIS A 46 -35.71 7.85 5.42
C HIS A 46 -35.46 6.40 4.97
N HIS A 47 -36.52 5.65 4.69
CA HIS A 47 -36.44 4.28 4.21
C HIS A 47 -37.74 3.85 3.52
N PHE A 48 -37.70 2.72 2.84
CA PHE A 48 -38.87 1.97 2.41
C PHE A 48 -39.27 0.94 3.47
N ALA A 49 -40.56 0.77 3.68
CA ALA A 49 -41.13 -0.24 4.57
C ALA A 49 -42.20 -1.04 3.84
N HIS A 50 -42.31 -2.34 4.12
CA HIS A 50 -43.40 -3.16 3.57
C HIS A 50 -44.75 -2.62 4.02
N LYS A 51 -45.70 -2.55 3.07
CA LYS A 51 -47.06 -2.08 3.35
C LYS A 51 -47.81 -3.03 4.27
N HIS A 52 -47.57 -4.32 4.12
CA HIS A 52 -48.12 -5.39 4.94
C HIS A 52 -46.96 -6.18 5.56
N GLU A 53 -47.20 -6.82 6.70
CA GLU A 53 -46.23 -7.76 7.25
C GLU A 53 -46.17 -8.98 6.33
N GLY A 54 -44.99 -9.24 5.79
CA GLY A 54 -44.71 -10.33 4.85
C GLY A 54 -43.42 -11.06 5.24
N ASN A 55 -43.21 -12.24 4.67
CA ASN A 55 -42.05 -13.08 4.97
C ASN A 55 -40.81 -12.66 4.15
N CYS A 56 -40.42 -11.39 4.26
CA CYS A 56 -39.22 -10.85 3.61
C CYS A 56 -38.13 -10.59 4.63
N SER A 57 -37.08 -11.42 4.62
CA SER A 57 -35.89 -11.17 5.44
C SER A 57 -35.10 -9.98 4.89
N TYR A 58 -34.47 -9.22 5.80
CA TYR A 58 -33.57 -8.14 5.41
C TYR A 58 -32.34 -8.67 4.68
N GLU A 59 -31.86 -9.86 5.04
CA GLU A 59 -30.69 -10.48 4.41
C GLU A 59 -30.92 -10.78 2.93
N SER A 60 -32.05 -11.41 2.60
CA SER A 60 -32.41 -11.70 1.19
C SER A 60 -32.63 -10.41 0.41
N TYR A 61 -33.24 -9.40 1.03
CA TYR A 61 -33.33 -8.06 0.45
C TYR A 61 -31.94 -7.47 0.14
N LEU A 62 -31.05 -7.44 1.13
CA LEU A 62 -29.72 -6.84 1.01
C LEU A 62 -28.89 -7.56 -0.05
N HIS A 63 -28.93 -8.89 -0.08
CA HIS A 63 -28.25 -9.70 -1.09
C HIS A 63 -28.73 -9.35 -2.50
N LYS A 64 -30.06 -9.28 -2.71
CA LYS A 64 -30.65 -8.97 -4.02
C LYS A 64 -30.38 -7.53 -4.46
N VAL A 65 -30.51 -6.55 -3.57
CA VAL A 65 -30.19 -5.14 -3.83
C VAL A 65 -28.74 -5.00 -4.26
N SER A 66 -27.81 -5.68 -3.58
CA SER A 66 -26.38 -5.58 -3.86
C SER A 66 -26.02 -6.03 -5.28
N LYS A 67 -26.60 -7.15 -5.74
CA LYS A 67 -26.45 -7.65 -7.11
C LYS A 67 -26.98 -6.65 -8.14
N ILE A 68 -28.22 -6.18 -7.96
CA ILE A 68 -28.87 -5.27 -8.90
C ILE A 68 -28.14 -3.92 -8.95
N HIS A 69 -27.77 -3.37 -7.79
CA HIS A 69 -27.08 -2.08 -7.69
C HIS A 69 -25.71 -2.12 -8.37
N PHE A 70 -24.93 -3.18 -8.13
CA PHE A 70 -23.65 -3.37 -8.81
C PHE A 70 -23.83 -3.54 -10.32
N PHE A 71 -24.75 -4.42 -10.74
CA PHE A 71 -25.01 -4.68 -12.16
C PHE A 71 -25.38 -3.39 -12.91
N ASN A 72 -26.32 -2.61 -12.38
CA ASN A 72 -26.76 -1.35 -12.98
C ASN A 72 -25.62 -0.33 -13.04
N SER A 73 -24.90 -0.15 -11.93
CA SER A 73 -23.77 0.77 -11.86
C SER A 73 -22.65 0.39 -12.83
N TYR A 74 -22.31 -0.90 -12.93
CA TYR A 74 -21.27 -1.38 -13.83
C TYR A 74 -21.68 -1.25 -15.31
N ARG A 75 -22.92 -1.60 -15.66
CA ARG A 75 -23.46 -1.36 -17.01
C ARG A 75 -23.43 0.12 -17.39
N GLN A 76 -23.73 1.00 -16.44
CA GLN A 76 -23.63 2.44 -16.66
C GLN A 76 -22.17 2.88 -16.91
N CYS A 77 -21.21 2.32 -16.16
CA CYS A 77 -19.79 2.57 -16.40
C CYS A 77 -19.38 2.15 -17.82
N LEU A 78 -19.82 0.98 -18.28
CA LEU A 78 -19.57 0.50 -19.64
C LEU A 78 -20.19 1.42 -20.71
N SER A 79 -21.47 1.78 -20.56
CA SER A 79 -22.16 2.61 -21.56
C SER A 79 -21.60 4.03 -21.66
N LYS A 80 -21.20 4.61 -20.51
CA LYS A 80 -20.60 5.95 -20.44
C LYS A 80 -19.09 5.97 -20.64
N LYS A 81 -18.45 4.80 -20.82
CA LYS A 81 -16.98 4.64 -20.87
C LYS A 81 -16.28 5.22 -19.65
N GLU A 82 -16.91 5.08 -18.49
CA GLU A 82 -16.36 5.51 -17.21
C GLU A 82 -15.64 4.34 -16.51
N PRO A 83 -14.60 4.63 -15.72
CA PRO A 83 -13.82 3.59 -15.07
C PRO A 83 -14.53 3.02 -13.84
N PHE A 84 -14.31 1.73 -13.58
CA PHE A 84 -14.60 1.10 -12.29
C PHE A 84 -13.30 0.50 -11.75
N TYR A 85 -12.78 1.06 -10.66
CA TYR A 85 -11.44 0.74 -10.19
C TYR A 85 -11.42 -0.40 -9.17
N ILE A 86 -10.42 -1.25 -9.29
CA ILE A 86 -9.98 -2.18 -8.24
C ILE A 86 -8.56 -1.81 -7.82
N GLU A 87 -8.29 -1.79 -6.52
CA GLU A 87 -6.94 -1.61 -6.00
C GLU A 87 -6.17 -2.93 -5.91
N TYR A 88 -4.87 -2.88 -6.14
CA TYR A 88 -3.97 -4.02 -5.98
C TYR A 88 -2.61 -3.53 -5.45
N LEU A 89 -1.90 -4.40 -4.75
CA LEU A 89 -0.53 -4.12 -4.29
C LEU A 89 0.46 -4.47 -5.40
N VAL A 90 1.45 -3.61 -5.57
CA VAL A 90 2.61 -3.88 -6.41
C VAL A 90 3.86 -3.83 -5.55
N ASP A 91 4.66 -4.86 -5.67
CA ASP A 91 5.97 -4.97 -5.05
C ASP A 91 6.97 -4.10 -5.80
N MET A 92 7.61 -3.21 -5.06
CA MET A 92 8.64 -2.31 -5.56
C MET A 92 9.98 -2.67 -4.95
N THR A 93 10.94 -3.09 -5.76
CA THR A 93 12.31 -3.30 -5.30
C THR A 93 13.07 -1.98 -5.31
N CYS A 94 13.56 -1.54 -4.15
CA CYS A 94 14.35 -0.32 -4.03
C CYS A 94 15.73 -0.52 -4.68
N PHE A 95 16.00 0.24 -5.73
CA PHE A 95 17.29 0.20 -6.44
C PHE A 95 18.24 1.34 -6.02
N SER A 96 17.76 2.36 -5.29
CA SER A 96 18.62 3.43 -4.77
C SER A 96 19.63 2.93 -3.73
N CYS A 97 19.27 1.90 -2.95
CA CYS A 97 20.22 1.28 -2.01
C CYS A 97 21.23 0.36 -2.70
N ALA A 98 20.82 -0.29 -3.79
CA ALA A 98 21.69 -1.18 -4.56
C ALA A 98 22.87 -0.43 -5.20
N HIS A 99 22.69 0.84 -5.58
CA HIS A 99 23.80 1.72 -6.03
C HIS A 99 24.90 1.93 -4.97
N HIS A 100 24.61 1.63 -3.71
CA HIS A 100 25.56 1.71 -2.61
C HIS A 100 25.87 0.35 -1.99
N ASP A 101 25.61 -0.75 -2.70
CA ASP A 101 25.82 -2.14 -2.24
C ASP A 101 24.97 -2.51 -1.00
N ILE A 102 23.84 -1.83 -0.79
CA ILE A 102 22.95 -2.08 0.35
C ILE A 102 21.67 -2.76 -0.12
N SER A 103 21.43 -3.97 0.39
CA SER A 103 20.14 -4.65 0.20
C SER A 103 19.03 -3.89 0.92
N CYS A 104 17.94 -3.60 0.19
CA CYS A 104 16.76 -2.94 0.73
C CYS A 104 15.51 -3.73 0.42
N LYS A 105 14.64 -3.87 1.43
CA LYS A 105 13.38 -4.60 1.31
C LYS A 105 12.48 -3.96 0.25
N THR A 106 11.64 -4.80 -0.32
CA THR A 106 10.54 -4.45 -1.21
C THR A 106 9.55 -3.55 -0.47
N HIS A 107 9.11 -2.47 -1.12
CA HIS A 107 8.03 -1.62 -0.64
C HIS A 107 6.77 -1.95 -1.43
N HIS A 108 5.60 -1.97 -0.77
CA HIS A 108 4.34 -2.13 -1.48
C HIS A 108 3.78 -0.76 -1.85
N VAL A 109 3.35 -0.61 -3.10
CA VAL A 109 2.56 0.55 -3.52
C VAL A 109 1.18 0.09 -3.97
N THR A 110 0.15 0.79 -3.50
CA THR A 110 -1.21 0.57 -3.97
C THR A 110 -1.35 1.20 -5.35
N LYS A 111 -1.71 0.38 -6.34
CA LYS A 111 -2.14 0.85 -7.67
C LYS A 111 -3.62 0.59 -7.86
N LYS A 112 -4.19 1.25 -8.86
CA LYS A 112 -5.56 1.02 -9.30
C LYS A 112 -5.55 0.46 -10.72
N PHE A 113 -6.44 -0.50 -10.96
CA PHE A 113 -6.72 -1.07 -12.27
C PHE A 113 -8.17 -0.77 -12.63
N ASP A 114 -8.43 -0.41 -13.87
CA ASP A 114 -9.77 -0.13 -14.37
C ASP A 114 -10.38 -1.41 -14.95
N LEU A 115 -11.37 -1.96 -14.25
CA LEU A 115 -12.02 -3.23 -14.61
C LEU A 115 -12.68 -3.16 -15.98
N THR A 116 -13.26 -2.01 -16.36
CA THR A 116 -14.01 -1.86 -17.62
C THR A 116 -13.13 -1.97 -18.86
N LYS A 117 -11.80 -1.84 -18.71
CA LYS A 117 -10.85 -2.04 -19.81
C LYS A 117 -10.75 -3.49 -20.26
N VAL A 118 -10.97 -4.43 -19.35
CA VAL A 118 -10.88 -5.87 -19.62
C VAL A 118 -12.25 -6.51 -19.67
N PHE A 119 -13.09 -6.25 -18.66
CA PHE A 119 -14.38 -6.88 -18.53
C PHE A 119 -15.47 -5.97 -19.10
N ASP A 120 -15.94 -6.29 -20.30
CA ASP A 120 -16.99 -5.58 -21.01
C ASP A 120 -18.36 -6.27 -20.91
N ILE A 121 -18.42 -7.41 -20.21
CA ILE A 121 -19.64 -8.17 -19.95
C ILE A 121 -19.83 -8.29 -18.44
N VAL A 122 -21.05 -8.00 -17.97
CA VAL A 122 -21.50 -8.18 -16.59
C VAL A 122 -22.79 -9.00 -16.57
N GLN A 123 -22.88 -10.02 -15.71
CA GLN A 123 -24.05 -10.90 -15.60
C GLN A 123 -24.36 -11.20 -14.13
N ILE A 124 -25.64 -11.35 -13.80
CA ILE A 124 -26.12 -11.73 -12.46
C ILE A 124 -26.31 -13.26 -12.43
N GLU A 125 -25.95 -13.91 -11.32
CA GLU A 125 -26.21 -15.34 -11.06
C GLU A 125 -25.71 -16.26 -12.19
N LYS A 126 -24.49 -15.99 -12.68
CA LYS A 126 -23.92 -16.70 -13.82
C LYS A 126 -22.98 -17.83 -13.37
N GLY A 127 -23.13 -18.98 -14.01
CA GLY A 127 -22.28 -20.15 -13.78
C GLY A 127 -20.84 -19.94 -14.25
N ILE A 128 -19.88 -20.34 -13.42
CA ILE A 128 -18.44 -20.41 -13.72
C ILE A 128 -17.79 -21.61 -13.03
N GLN A 129 -17.12 -22.46 -13.82
CA GLN A 129 -16.40 -23.65 -13.34
C GLN A 129 -17.22 -24.52 -12.36
N GLY A 130 -18.51 -24.74 -12.64
CA GLY A 130 -19.41 -25.53 -11.78
C GLY A 130 -19.80 -24.86 -10.47
N SER A 131 -19.64 -23.55 -10.33
CA SER A 131 -20.22 -22.71 -9.27
C SER A 131 -21.09 -21.63 -9.90
N ILE A 132 -21.98 -21.00 -9.13
CA ILE A 132 -22.73 -19.81 -9.57
C ILE A 132 -22.13 -18.60 -8.84
N ALA A 133 -21.80 -17.55 -9.59
CA ALA A 133 -21.36 -16.27 -9.05
C ALA A 133 -22.51 -15.28 -8.94
N ASP A 134 -22.58 -14.51 -7.85
CA ASP A 134 -23.60 -13.46 -7.70
C ASP A 134 -23.51 -12.44 -8.83
N ILE A 135 -22.30 -11.98 -9.13
CA ILE A 135 -21.97 -11.22 -10.33
C ILE A 135 -20.77 -11.84 -11.02
N LEU A 136 -20.86 -12.03 -12.33
CA LEU A 136 -19.73 -12.42 -13.17
C LEU A 136 -19.36 -11.29 -14.11
N LEU A 137 -18.12 -10.81 -13.97
CA LEU A 137 -17.45 -9.96 -14.94
C LEU A 137 -16.63 -10.84 -15.89
N SER A 138 -16.81 -10.65 -17.19
CA SER A 138 -16.09 -11.41 -18.23
C SER A 138 -15.72 -10.52 -19.41
N SER A 139 -14.80 -11.00 -20.25
CA SER A 139 -14.32 -10.28 -21.43
C SER A 139 -14.80 -10.93 -22.72
N SER A 140 -15.44 -10.17 -23.61
CA SER A 140 -15.74 -10.63 -24.97
C SER A 140 -14.47 -10.90 -25.80
N ARG A 141 -13.36 -10.23 -25.45
CA ARG A 141 -12.07 -10.30 -26.14
C ARG A 141 -11.12 -11.34 -25.53
N LYS A 142 -11.35 -11.73 -24.28
CA LYS A 142 -10.54 -12.70 -23.53
C LYS A 142 -11.46 -13.67 -22.79
N PRO A 143 -11.97 -14.72 -23.45
CA PRO A 143 -12.99 -15.60 -22.88
C PRO A 143 -12.60 -16.27 -21.55
N ASN A 144 -11.29 -16.45 -21.32
CA ASN A 144 -10.74 -17.06 -20.10
C ASN A 144 -10.46 -16.03 -18.98
N GLU A 145 -10.72 -14.74 -19.20
CA GLU A 145 -10.59 -13.70 -18.18
C GLU A 145 -11.94 -13.41 -17.56
N TYR A 146 -12.07 -13.78 -16.30
CA TYR A 146 -13.25 -13.50 -15.49
C TYR A 146 -12.89 -13.07 -14.08
N LEU A 147 -13.84 -12.39 -13.45
CA LEU A 147 -13.81 -11.95 -12.07
C LEU A 147 -15.21 -12.15 -11.48
N ALA A 148 -15.31 -13.00 -10.46
CA ALA A 148 -16.53 -13.18 -9.71
C ALA A 148 -16.63 -12.12 -8.59
N LEU A 149 -17.83 -11.58 -8.41
CA LEU A 149 -18.20 -10.82 -7.22
C LEU A 149 -19.21 -11.63 -6.42
N GLU A 150 -19.01 -11.72 -5.11
CA GLU A 150 -19.86 -12.46 -4.18
C GLU A 150 -20.29 -11.52 -3.06
N PHE A 151 -21.58 -11.52 -2.73
CA PHE A 151 -22.11 -10.71 -1.65
C PHE A 151 -22.48 -11.62 -0.48
N ALA A 152 -21.75 -11.53 0.62
CA ALA A 152 -22.00 -12.31 1.83
C ALA A 152 -22.77 -11.46 2.84
N VAL A 153 -23.94 -11.93 3.29
CA VAL A 153 -24.65 -11.33 4.42
C VAL A 153 -24.41 -12.17 5.66
N THR A 154 -24.74 -13.46 5.58
CA THR A 154 -24.51 -14.45 6.65
C THR A 154 -23.44 -15.47 6.28
N HIS A 155 -23.44 -15.93 5.03
CA HIS A 155 -22.53 -16.97 4.56
C HIS A 155 -21.50 -16.41 3.60
N LYS A 156 -20.22 -16.60 3.97
CA LYS A 156 -19.07 -16.35 3.11
C LYS A 156 -18.87 -17.49 2.11
N CYS A 157 -18.03 -17.24 1.11
CA CYS A 157 -17.54 -18.22 0.17
C CYS A 157 -16.90 -19.39 0.92
N ASP A 158 -17.32 -20.60 0.57
CA ASP A 158 -16.70 -21.80 1.07
C ASP A 158 -15.35 -22.07 0.38
N ASP A 159 -14.54 -22.91 1.02
CA ASP A 159 -13.25 -23.34 0.49
C ASP A 159 -13.40 -24.08 -0.84
N THR A 160 -14.51 -24.78 -1.08
CA THR A 160 -14.76 -25.50 -2.34
C THR A 160 -14.79 -24.53 -3.53
N LYS A 161 -15.40 -23.35 -3.36
CA LYS A 161 -15.48 -22.30 -4.37
C LYS A 161 -14.15 -21.57 -4.51
N ILE A 162 -13.50 -21.23 -3.40
CA ILE A 162 -12.20 -20.54 -3.40
C ILE A 162 -11.13 -21.41 -4.08
N ASN A 163 -11.09 -22.71 -3.79
CA ASN A 163 -10.08 -23.63 -4.31
C ASN A 163 -10.20 -23.93 -5.81
N LYS A 164 -11.26 -23.44 -6.49
CA LYS A 164 -11.36 -23.49 -7.97
C LYS A 164 -10.35 -22.58 -8.67
N GLY A 165 -9.73 -21.65 -7.94
CA GLY A 165 -8.58 -20.87 -8.42
C GLY A 165 -8.92 -19.65 -9.29
N PHE A 166 -10.20 -19.36 -9.53
CA PHE A 166 -10.61 -18.14 -10.21
C PHE A 166 -10.71 -16.94 -9.28
N ARG A 167 -10.49 -15.73 -9.80
CA ARG A 167 -10.52 -14.49 -9.01
C ARG A 167 -11.91 -14.24 -8.46
N ILE A 168 -12.01 -14.04 -7.15
CA ILE A 168 -13.24 -13.72 -6.44
C ILE A 168 -13.00 -12.48 -5.59
N VAL A 169 -13.86 -11.47 -5.72
CA VAL A 169 -14.01 -10.41 -4.72
C VAL A 169 -15.27 -10.71 -3.94
N GLU A 170 -15.11 -11.05 -2.67
CA GLU A 170 -16.22 -11.18 -1.74
C GLU A 170 -16.42 -9.86 -1.00
N VAL A 171 -17.69 -9.46 -0.87
CA VAL A 171 -18.13 -8.29 -0.12
C VAL A 171 -18.98 -8.75 1.05
N ASN A 172 -18.50 -8.54 2.27
CA ASN A 172 -19.29 -8.79 3.47
C ASN A 172 -20.22 -7.60 3.73
N LEU A 173 -21.50 -7.87 3.98
CA LEU A 173 -22.56 -6.88 4.06
C LEU A 173 -23.30 -6.99 5.38
N SER A 174 -23.33 -5.90 6.13
CA SER A 174 -24.20 -5.70 7.30
C SER A 174 -25.42 -4.88 6.92
N ASP A 175 -25.23 -3.85 6.08
CA ASP A 175 -26.30 -3.00 5.57
C ASP A 175 -25.93 -2.38 4.20
N GLU A 176 -26.79 -1.51 3.67
CA GLU A 176 -26.56 -0.87 2.37
C GLU A 176 -25.43 0.17 2.35
N ALA A 177 -24.91 0.62 3.49
CA ALA A 177 -23.76 1.53 3.53
C ALA A 177 -22.47 0.84 3.06
N ASP A 178 -22.39 -0.49 3.23
CA ASP A 178 -21.28 -1.32 2.75
C ASP A 178 -21.18 -1.32 1.22
N LEU A 179 -22.24 -0.92 0.51
CA LEU A 179 -22.28 -0.74 -0.94
C LEU A 179 -21.67 0.58 -1.43
N SER A 180 -21.08 1.39 -0.54
CA SER A 180 -20.43 2.66 -0.90
C SER A 180 -19.30 2.54 -1.93
N PHE A 181 -18.67 1.36 -2.06
CA PHE A 181 -17.68 1.09 -3.11
C PHE A 181 -18.28 1.15 -4.52
N ILE A 182 -19.58 0.84 -4.67
CA ILE A 182 -20.32 0.92 -5.93
C ILE A 182 -20.49 2.39 -6.32
N ASN A 183 -20.96 3.22 -5.38
CA ASN A 183 -21.17 4.65 -5.60
C ASN A 183 -19.86 5.37 -5.93
N SER A 184 -18.77 5.00 -5.25
CA SER A 184 -17.43 5.54 -5.51
C SER A 184 -16.71 4.89 -6.70
N ARG A 185 -17.33 3.87 -7.33
CA ARG A 185 -16.79 3.07 -8.44
C ARG A 185 -15.37 2.56 -8.16
N ARG A 186 -15.12 2.15 -6.92
CA ARG A 186 -13.78 1.81 -6.44
C ARG A 186 -13.79 0.78 -5.32
N MET A 187 -13.27 -0.40 -5.60
CA MET A 187 -12.92 -1.43 -4.61
C MET A 187 -11.53 -1.13 -4.04
N LYS A 188 -11.49 -0.71 -2.76
CA LYS A 188 -10.23 -0.37 -2.07
C LYS A 188 -9.70 -1.57 -1.31
N LEU A 189 -8.38 -1.77 -1.34
CA LEU A 189 -7.74 -2.87 -0.58
C LEU A 189 -7.84 -2.68 0.93
N LYS A 190 -7.96 -1.43 1.39
CA LYS A 190 -8.11 -1.10 2.82
C LYS A 190 -9.55 -1.22 3.32
N ASN A 191 -10.50 -1.60 2.46
CA ASN A 191 -11.87 -1.82 2.89
C ASN A 191 -11.95 -3.18 3.60
N GLU A 192 -12.27 -3.17 4.89
CA GLU A 192 -12.35 -4.38 5.72
C GLU A 192 -13.49 -5.34 5.31
N ASN A 193 -14.47 -4.83 4.56
CA ASN A 193 -15.57 -5.61 4.03
C ASN A 193 -15.26 -6.27 2.68
N LEU A 194 -14.08 -6.03 2.09
CA LEU A 194 -13.67 -6.62 0.81
C LEU A 194 -12.59 -7.68 1.01
N TYR A 195 -12.86 -8.90 0.57
CA TYR A 195 -11.92 -10.02 0.54
C TYR A 195 -11.58 -10.38 -0.89
N PHE A 196 -10.29 -10.58 -1.17
CA PHE A 196 -9.77 -10.81 -2.52
C PHE A 196 -9.14 -12.20 -2.57
N TYR A 197 -9.78 -13.16 -3.25
CA TYR A 197 -9.29 -14.53 -3.40
C TYR A 197 -8.72 -14.78 -4.80
N ASN A 198 -7.66 -15.58 -4.86
CA ASN A 198 -6.97 -15.98 -6.09
C ASN A 198 -6.45 -14.81 -6.95
N PHE A 199 -6.21 -13.65 -6.33
CA PHE A 199 -5.53 -12.54 -6.97
C PHE A 199 -4.03 -12.81 -6.98
N GLN A 200 -3.54 -13.40 -8.07
CA GLN A 200 -2.11 -13.50 -8.31
C GLN A 200 -1.58 -12.14 -8.72
N ALA A 201 -0.89 -11.46 -7.81
CA ALA A 201 -0.01 -10.38 -8.20
C ALA A 201 1.06 -11.00 -9.11
N LYS A 202 0.99 -10.75 -10.43
CA LYS A 202 2.17 -10.98 -11.27
C LYS A 202 3.29 -10.18 -10.63
N GLU A 203 4.31 -10.83 -10.10
CA GLU A 203 5.51 -10.21 -9.54
C GLU A 203 6.12 -9.29 -10.59
N THR A 204 5.60 -8.07 -10.67
CA THR A 204 6.15 -7.01 -11.48
C THR A 204 7.01 -6.22 -10.52
N SER A 205 8.12 -6.85 -10.10
CA SER A 205 9.18 -6.18 -9.37
C SER A 205 9.78 -5.12 -10.29
N LYS A 206 9.16 -3.95 -10.32
CA LYS A 206 9.73 -2.81 -11.02
C LYS A 206 10.90 -2.33 -10.17
N LYS A 207 12.12 -2.44 -10.69
CA LYS A 207 13.27 -1.73 -10.11
C LYS A 207 12.94 -0.25 -10.16
N ILE A 208 12.82 0.37 -8.98
CA ILE A 208 12.66 1.81 -8.90
C ILE A 208 13.91 2.38 -8.23
N TYR A 209 14.60 3.24 -8.96
CA TYR A 209 15.45 4.25 -8.37
C TYR A 209 14.55 5.39 -7.92
N ASN A 210 14.19 5.41 -6.64
CA ASN A 210 13.44 6.52 -6.05
C ASN A 210 13.83 6.72 -4.58
N PRO A 211 14.87 7.52 -4.35
CA PRO A 211 15.44 7.85 -3.04
C PRO A 211 14.43 8.53 -2.11
N LYS A 212 13.40 9.19 -2.66
CA LYS A 212 12.34 9.86 -1.91
C LYS A 212 11.42 8.88 -1.18
N TYR A 213 11.17 7.70 -1.75
CA TYR A 213 10.33 6.67 -1.14
C TYR A 213 11.13 5.63 -0.34
N CYS A 214 12.46 5.78 -0.26
CA CYS A 214 13.27 5.01 0.67
C CYS A 214 13.22 5.66 2.05
N PHE A 215 12.35 5.16 2.93
CA PHE A 215 12.19 5.69 4.29
C PHE A 215 13.27 5.21 5.27
N ARG A 216 14.20 4.36 4.83
CA ARG A 216 15.33 3.91 5.65
C ARG A 216 16.32 5.05 5.87
N LYS A 217 16.94 5.03 7.05
CA LYS A 217 18.08 5.90 7.38
C LYS A 217 19.38 5.11 7.26
N PHE A 218 20.39 5.75 6.70
CA PHE A 218 21.70 5.15 6.44
C PHE A 218 22.78 5.92 7.20
N GLY A 219 23.85 5.21 7.54
CA GLY A 219 25.07 5.87 7.99
C GLY A 219 25.75 6.51 6.79
N PHE A 220 26.19 7.76 6.95
CA PHE A 220 26.82 8.54 5.91
C PHE A 220 28.13 9.13 6.42
N PHE A 221 29.24 8.55 6.00
CA PHE A 221 30.59 9.03 6.30
C PHE A 221 31.07 9.92 5.16
N ARG A 222 31.64 11.08 5.51
CA ARG A 222 32.12 12.09 4.57
C ARG A 222 33.50 12.58 4.99
N VAL A 223 34.34 12.81 4.00
CA VAL A 223 35.62 13.52 4.12
C VAL A 223 35.61 14.69 3.15
N PHE A 224 36.03 15.85 3.61
CA PHE A 224 36.05 17.08 2.84
C PHE A 224 37.47 17.41 2.33
N GLU A 225 37.58 18.37 1.41
CA GLU A 225 38.86 18.78 0.80
C GLU A 225 39.90 19.28 1.81
N ASP A 226 39.47 19.87 2.92
CA ASP A 226 40.34 20.28 4.04
C ASP A 226 40.77 19.11 4.94
N ASN A 227 40.48 17.88 4.54
CA ASN A 227 40.67 16.64 5.30
C ASN A 227 39.90 16.57 6.63
N SER A 228 38.94 17.47 6.87
CA SER A 228 37.95 17.28 7.91
C SER A 228 36.98 16.15 7.53
N TYR A 229 36.29 15.59 8.52
CA TYR A 229 35.33 14.51 8.29
C TYR A 229 34.05 14.73 9.08
N SER A 230 32.98 14.07 8.66
CA SER A 230 31.75 14.00 9.44
C SER A 230 31.03 12.68 9.25
N THR A 231 30.27 12.29 10.27
CA THR A 231 29.32 11.18 10.19
C THR A 231 27.92 11.71 10.41
N ALA A 232 26.97 11.22 9.62
CA ALA A 232 25.57 11.58 9.75
C ALA A 232 24.67 10.35 9.58
N VAL A 233 23.41 10.53 9.99
CA VAL A 233 22.36 9.57 9.73
C VAL A 233 21.27 10.27 8.93
N SER A 234 21.10 9.87 7.68
CA SER A 234 20.26 10.57 6.71
C SER A 234 19.44 9.61 5.87
N LYS A 235 18.36 10.13 5.26
CA LYS A 235 17.60 9.40 4.24
C LYS A 235 18.38 9.39 2.93
N MET A 236 18.10 8.43 2.04
CA MET A 236 18.81 8.35 0.75
C MET A 236 18.63 9.63 -0.11
N SER A 237 17.44 10.21 -0.09
CA SER A 237 17.16 11.48 -0.78
C SER A 237 18.01 12.66 -0.28
N GLU A 238 18.35 12.70 1.00
CA GLU A 238 19.22 13.72 1.58
C GLU A 238 20.69 13.43 1.27
N ILE A 239 21.10 12.15 1.27
CA ILE A 239 22.45 11.75 0.91
C ILE A 239 22.75 12.17 -0.53
N GLU A 240 21.82 11.94 -1.45
CA GLU A 240 22.01 12.28 -2.86
C GLU A 240 22.17 13.78 -3.12
N SER A 241 21.49 14.64 -2.37
CA SER A 241 21.73 16.08 -2.49
C SER A 241 23.12 16.45 -1.95
N LEU A 242 23.56 15.81 -0.87
CA LEU A 242 24.84 16.12 -0.22
C LEU A 242 26.07 15.59 -0.96
N ILE A 243 25.97 14.48 -1.71
CA ILE A 243 27.11 13.95 -2.47
C ILE A 243 27.49 14.81 -3.67
N THR A 244 26.65 15.80 -4.03
CA THR A 244 26.95 16.77 -5.10
C THR A 244 27.75 17.99 -4.61
N ASP A 245 28.03 18.07 -3.31
CA ASP A 245 28.84 19.13 -2.73
C ASP A 245 30.27 19.09 -3.28
N LYS A 246 30.72 20.21 -3.86
CA LYS A 246 32.06 20.34 -4.44
C LYS A 246 33.19 20.23 -3.41
N ASN A 247 32.89 20.46 -2.13
CA ASN A 247 33.86 20.33 -1.05
C ASN A 247 34.00 18.88 -0.55
N LEU A 248 33.20 17.94 -1.08
CA LEU A 248 33.23 16.55 -0.68
C LEU A 248 34.30 15.78 -1.44
N LYS A 249 35.36 15.41 -0.72
CA LYS A 249 36.51 14.65 -1.24
C LYS A 249 36.23 13.15 -1.32
N HIS A 250 35.54 12.61 -0.31
CA HIS A 250 35.20 11.19 -0.25
C HIS A 250 33.93 10.94 0.56
N TYR A 251 33.20 9.88 0.24
CA TYR A 251 32.08 9.43 1.07
C TYR A 251 31.87 7.92 1.04
N LYS A 252 31.21 7.42 2.09
CA LYS A 252 30.66 6.06 2.11
C LYS A 252 29.29 6.05 2.78
N VAL A 253 28.34 5.38 2.11
CA VAL A 253 27.02 5.06 2.66
C VAL A 253 27.04 3.64 3.18
N TYR A 254 26.46 3.39 4.35
CA TYR A 254 26.40 2.05 4.94
C TYR A 254 25.09 1.80 5.70
N ASP A 255 24.75 0.52 5.87
CA ASP A 255 23.54 0.11 6.58
C ASP A 255 23.66 0.41 8.08
N ARG A 256 22.66 1.10 8.64
CA ARG A 256 22.62 1.52 10.05
C ARG A 256 21.99 0.48 10.97
N ARG A 257 21.63 -0.72 10.49
CA ARG A 257 21.15 -1.82 11.35
C ARG A 257 22.22 -2.38 12.30
N LEU A 258 23.44 -1.86 12.22
CA LEU A 258 24.55 -2.23 13.07
C LEU A 258 24.34 -1.81 14.53
N GLY A 259 24.71 -2.68 15.48
CA GLY A 259 24.73 -2.36 16.91
C GLY A 259 25.79 -1.30 17.28
N PHE A 260 25.76 -0.74 18.49
CA PHE A 260 26.70 0.34 18.90
C PHE A 260 28.17 -0.04 18.73
N THR A 261 28.54 -1.27 19.12
CA THR A 261 29.91 -1.80 18.96
C THR A 261 30.30 -1.88 17.48
N GLU A 262 29.41 -2.43 16.64
CA GLU A 262 29.62 -2.57 15.20
C GLU A 262 29.74 -1.20 14.50
N VAL A 263 29.02 -0.16 14.97
CA VAL A 263 29.16 1.21 14.45
C VAL A 263 30.56 1.78 14.73
N SER A 264 31.11 1.55 15.93
CA SER A 264 32.45 2.02 16.29
C SER A 264 33.54 1.33 15.46
N GLU A 265 33.41 0.02 15.22
CA GLU A 265 34.31 -0.74 14.37
C GLU A 265 34.19 -0.33 12.91
N LYS A 266 32.96 -0.12 12.43
CA LYS A 266 32.70 0.36 11.07
C LYS A 266 33.34 1.73 10.84
N PHE A 267 33.21 2.66 11.79
CA PHE A 267 33.87 3.96 11.71
C PHE A 267 35.39 3.83 11.60
N LYS A 268 36.02 3.03 12.48
CA LYS A 268 37.46 2.77 12.42
C LYS A 268 37.89 2.17 11.08
N SER A 269 37.11 1.23 10.55
CA SER A 269 37.34 0.62 9.24
C SER A 269 37.29 1.64 8.11
N LEU A 270 36.27 2.51 8.07
CA LEU A 270 36.10 3.55 7.04
C LEU A 270 37.25 4.57 7.04
N VAL A 271 37.62 5.04 8.23
CA VAL A 271 38.74 5.97 8.41
C VAL A 271 40.04 5.33 7.95
N SER A 272 40.30 4.08 8.35
CA SER A 272 41.52 3.37 8.00
C SER A 272 41.59 3.06 6.50
N SER A 273 40.47 2.65 5.89
CA SER A 273 40.43 2.35 4.46
C SER A 273 40.69 3.59 3.61
N PHE A 274 40.11 4.73 3.97
CA PHE A 274 40.34 5.97 3.25
C PHE A 274 41.76 6.52 3.47
N GLY A 275 42.30 6.46 4.69
CA GLY A 275 43.68 6.86 4.97
C GLY A 275 44.74 6.03 4.23
N LYS A 276 44.42 4.77 3.86
CA LYS A 276 45.28 3.94 3.00
C LYS A 276 45.27 4.38 1.54
N THR A 277 44.14 4.92 1.08
CA THR A 277 44.01 5.43 -0.30
C THR A 277 44.52 6.86 -0.44
N ASP A 278 44.45 7.66 0.64
CA ASP A 278 44.89 9.04 0.69
C ASP A 278 45.69 9.30 1.97
N SER A 279 47.01 9.43 1.83
CA SER A 279 47.94 9.62 2.95
C SER A 279 47.88 11.01 3.59
N SER A 280 47.21 11.97 2.94
CA SER A 280 46.97 13.32 3.50
C SER A 280 45.89 13.29 4.58
N PHE A 281 44.98 12.31 4.53
CA PHE A 281 43.93 12.13 5.54
C PHE A 281 44.47 11.42 6.77
N LYS A 282 44.58 12.16 7.88
CA LYS A 282 45.10 11.65 9.15
C LYS A 282 44.03 11.72 10.22
N ASN A 283 43.81 10.60 10.91
CA ASN A 283 42.83 10.54 11.99
C ASN A 283 43.34 9.65 13.11
N CYS A 284 43.25 10.13 14.35
CA CYS A 284 43.80 9.42 15.50
C CYS A 284 43.22 8.01 15.65
N VAL A 285 41.96 7.74 15.27
CA VAL A 285 41.38 6.39 15.39
C VAL A 285 42.09 5.33 14.53
N ALA A 286 42.71 5.76 13.43
CA ALA A 286 43.51 4.89 12.57
C ALA A 286 45.01 4.98 12.86
N CYS A 287 45.43 5.71 13.89
CA CYS A 287 46.84 5.82 14.28
C CYS A 287 47.28 4.63 15.15
N ARG A 288 48.46 4.06 14.87
CA ARG A 288 49.06 2.93 15.60
C ARG A 288 49.30 3.23 17.07
N PHE A 289 49.49 4.51 17.40
CA PHE A 289 49.74 4.95 18.76
C PHE A 289 48.46 5.25 19.55
N ALA A 290 47.29 5.19 18.92
CA ALA A 290 46.03 5.50 19.56
C ALA A 290 45.25 4.24 19.94
N PHE A 291 44.64 4.25 21.12
CA PHE A 291 43.71 3.21 21.54
C PHE A 291 42.54 3.82 22.32
N LYS A 292 41.40 3.14 22.29
CA LYS A 292 40.18 3.57 22.97
C LYS A 292 40.29 3.20 24.45
N LYS A 293 40.20 4.17 25.36
CA LYS A 293 39.94 3.94 26.77
C LYS A 293 38.44 3.67 26.94
N THR A 294 38.07 2.80 27.86
CA THR A 294 36.69 2.32 28.05
C THR A 294 35.67 3.47 28.18
N TYR A 295 36.00 4.52 28.94
CA TYR A 295 35.10 5.64 29.20
C TYR A 295 35.67 7.04 28.85
N ASP A 296 36.98 7.19 28.65
CA ASP A 296 37.64 8.50 28.49
C ASP A 296 38.00 8.86 27.03
N GLY A 297 37.34 8.25 26.04
CA GLY A 297 37.66 8.50 24.63
C GLY A 297 38.95 7.81 24.18
N TYR A 298 39.78 8.49 23.39
CA TYR A 298 41.01 7.91 22.84
C TYR A 298 42.26 8.43 23.56
N TRP A 299 43.26 7.58 23.71
CA TRP A 299 44.55 7.92 24.31
C TRP A 299 45.69 7.73 23.31
N CYS A 300 46.62 8.68 23.26
CA CYS A 300 47.83 8.59 22.44
C CYS A 300 49.03 8.12 23.28
N ASN A 301 49.52 6.90 23.02
CA ASN A 301 50.65 6.33 23.73
C ASN A 301 51.99 7.02 23.43
N LYS A 302 52.14 7.62 22.23
CA LYS A 302 53.36 8.32 21.81
C LYS A 302 53.55 9.64 22.56
N HIS A 303 52.47 10.39 22.74
CA HIS A 303 52.47 11.70 23.42
C HIS A 303 52.00 11.65 24.87
N LYS A 304 51.61 10.45 25.36
CA LYS A 304 51.16 10.20 26.73
C LYS A 304 50.06 11.16 27.19
N LYS A 305 49.08 11.42 26.31
CA LYS A 305 47.95 12.31 26.58
C LYS A 305 46.63 11.75 26.04
N THR A 306 45.52 12.25 26.59
CA THR A 306 44.18 12.06 26.04
C THR A 306 44.08 12.79 24.71
N ILE A 307 43.42 12.19 23.74
CA ILE A 307 43.09 12.79 22.45
C ILE A 307 41.76 13.51 22.63
N GLU A 308 41.81 14.84 22.59
CA GLU A 308 40.65 15.71 22.73
C GLU A 308 39.86 15.77 21.41
N SER A 309 40.57 15.67 20.28
CA SER A 309 39.97 15.59 18.95
C SER A 309 40.67 14.56 18.07
N LEU A 310 39.88 13.74 17.38
CA LEU A 310 40.41 12.75 16.45
C LEU A 310 41.14 13.39 15.25
N ASN A 311 40.88 14.68 14.98
CA ASN A 311 41.56 15.47 13.96
C ASN A 311 42.94 15.99 14.39
N GLU A 312 43.37 15.80 15.65
CA GLU A 312 44.74 16.14 16.09
C GLU A 312 45.82 15.45 15.24
N ALA A 313 45.47 14.33 14.60
CA ALA A 313 46.35 13.62 13.68
C ALA A 313 46.75 14.46 12.46
N ASN A 314 45.93 15.43 12.01
CA ASN A 314 46.21 16.25 10.83
C ASN A 314 47.51 17.05 10.97
N SER A 315 47.78 17.60 12.17
CA SER A 315 48.99 18.34 12.49
C SER A 315 50.07 17.49 13.20
N CYS A 316 49.85 16.18 13.36
CA CYS A 316 50.79 15.32 14.08
C CYS A 316 51.90 14.80 13.16
N SER A 317 53.14 15.17 13.46
CA SER A 317 54.33 14.67 12.77
C SER A 317 54.64 13.20 13.04
N ASN A 318 54.15 12.65 14.18
CA ASN A 318 54.32 11.24 14.56
C ASN A 318 53.14 10.35 14.13
N PHE A 319 52.22 10.85 13.29
CA PHE A 319 51.10 10.04 12.83
C PHE A 319 51.60 8.83 12.04
N TRP A 320 51.13 7.64 12.42
CA TRP A 320 51.42 6.40 11.72
C TRP A 320 50.13 5.61 11.56
N LEU A 321 49.65 5.51 10.32
CA LEU A 321 48.47 4.72 9.98
C LEU A 321 48.66 3.23 10.33
N ILE A 322 47.65 2.62 10.95
CA ILE A 322 47.61 1.18 11.19
C ILE A 322 47.47 0.45 9.85
N ASN A 323 48.40 -0.48 9.59
CA ASN A 323 48.37 -1.33 8.40
C ASN A 323 47.15 -2.25 8.38
#